data_AF-G7VCK3-F1
#
_entry.id   AF-G7VCK3-F1
#
_cell.length_a   1.000
_cell.length_b   1.000
_cell.length_c   1.000
_cell.angle_alpha   90.00
_cell.angle_beta   90.00
_cell.angle_gamma   90.00
#
_symmetry.space_group_name_H-M   'P 1'
#
loop_
_entity.id
_entity.type
_entity.pdbx_description
1 polymer ?
#
loop_
_entity_poly.entity_id
_entity_poly.type
_entity_poly.pdbx_seq_one_letter_code
_entity_poly.pdbx_strand_id
1 'polypeptide(L)'
;MHVLTPRFNILPMGKKCVKLVGEVPVLLNEPCQGRYLVLKRGEGVYPGSASVEESVFYVAAGFPKRVELSNGTLTTSDGLSLFRGFVKRGLWWELARAFNAALAIYASRCIYCTAYIEAVFKSRPRLQLGNGVVASLEKTQRGYRAVVISGPGRSDVFKWAVETLFRISTHIHEVTLGATVDAPLSLYLPPARPAPAGERTGAGKRQLIAAPLRTLSAPKISAV
;
A
#
# COMPACT_ATOMS: atom_id res chain seq x y z
N MET A 1 -3.21 -10.85 -14.27
CA MET A 1 -2.02 -10.18 -13.70
C MET A 1 -1.09 -11.25 -13.16
N HIS A 2 0.07 -11.38 -13.79
CA HIS A 2 1.14 -12.26 -13.34
C HIS A 2 2.12 -11.52 -12.43
N VAL A 3 2.62 -12.23 -11.41
CA VAL A 3 3.52 -11.67 -10.40
C VAL A 3 4.66 -12.64 -10.14
N LEU A 4 5.89 -12.14 -10.23
CA LEU A 4 7.10 -12.85 -9.86
C LEU A 4 7.49 -12.51 -8.42
N THR A 5 7.86 -13.53 -7.65
CA THR A 5 8.41 -13.40 -6.29
C THR A 5 9.67 -14.25 -6.18
N PRO A 6 10.45 -14.17 -5.08
CA PRO A 6 11.64 -15.02 -4.91
C PRO A 6 11.32 -16.52 -4.97
N ARG A 7 10.12 -16.93 -4.54
CA ARG A 7 9.67 -18.34 -4.56
C ARG A 7 8.98 -18.76 -5.87
N PHE A 8 8.42 -17.77 -6.57
CA PHE A 8 7.66 -17.90 -7.81
C PHE A 8 8.34 -17.03 -8.86
N ASN A 9 9.51 -17.46 -9.30
CA ASN A 9 10.53 -16.62 -9.92
C ASN A 9 10.64 -16.79 -11.44
N ILE A 10 9.73 -17.52 -12.08
CA ILE A 10 9.80 -17.80 -13.53
C ILE A 10 8.42 -17.62 -14.16
N LEU A 11 8.36 -16.82 -15.24
CA LEU A 11 7.19 -16.59 -16.07
C LEU A 11 7.44 -17.16 -17.48
N PRO A 12 6.87 -18.34 -17.82
CA PRO A 12 7.00 -18.91 -19.15
C PRO A 12 6.23 -18.08 -20.20
N MET A 13 6.86 -17.79 -21.35
CA MET A 13 6.30 -16.94 -22.42
C MET A 13 6.54 -17.55 -23.81
N GLY A 14 5.99 -18.73 -24.05
CA GLY A 14 6.10 -19.48 -25.29
C GLY A 14 7.55 -19.92 -25.54
N LYS A 15 8.20 -19.30 -26.52
CA LYS A 15 9.61 -19.57 -26.87
C LYS A 15 10.63 -18.81 -26.02
N LYS A 16 10.14 -17.91 -25.16
CA LYS A 16 10.94 -17.08 -24.26
C LYS A 16 10.47 -17.32 -22.83
N CYS A 17 11.21 -16.81 -21.87
CA CYS A 17 10.67 -16.67 -20.53
C CYS A 17 11.34 -15.54 -19.76
N VAL A 18 10.67 -15.08 -18.71
CA VAL A 18 11.27 -14.15 -17.76
C VAL A 18 11.65 -14.91 -16.50
N LYS A 19 12.90 -14.78 -16.08
CA LYS A 19 13.40 -15.32 -14.81
C LYS A 19 13.82 -14.18 -13.89
N LEU A 20 13.45 -14.28 -12.64
CA LEU A 20 13.88 -13.35 -11.61
C LEU A 20 15.23 -13.81 -11.04
N VAL A 21 16.26 -12.97 -11.19
CA VAL A 21 17.59 -13.14 -10.61
C VAL A 21 17.76 -12.09 -9.52
N GLY A 22 17.67 -12.51 -8.25
CA GLY A 22 17.54 -11.57 -7.14
C GLY A 22 16.21 -10.80 -7.21
N GLU A 23 16.28 -9.48 -7.43
CA GLU A 23 15.11 -8.60 -7.62
C GLU A 23 14.96 -8.13 -9.08
N VAL A 24 15.78 -8.64 -9.99
CA VAL A 24 15.88 -8.18 -11.38
C VAL A 24 15.24 -9.20 -12.31
N PRO A 25 14.20 -8.83 -13.08
CA PRO A 25 13.67 -9.68 -14.13
C PRO A 25 14.63 -9.72 -15.32
N VAL A 26 14.95 -10.93 -15.79
CA VAL A 26 15.82 -11.17 -16.95
C VAL A 26 15.01 -11.91 -18.01
N LEU A 27 15.01 -11.38 -19.23
CA LEU A 27 14.41 -12.03 -20.39
C LEU A 27 15.39 -13.06 -20.97
N LEU A 28 14.94 -14.29 -21.09
CA LEU A 28 15.67 -15.39 -21.70
C LEU A 28 15.01 -15.74 -23.04
N ASN A 29 15.83 -15.92 -24.08
CA ASN A 29 15.37 -16.28 -25.43
C ASN A 29 15.23 -17.80 -25.61
N GLU A 30 14.83 -18.49 -24.55
CA GLU A 30 14.61 -19.93 -24.53
C GLU A 30 13.34 -20.25 -23.70
N PRO A 31 12.64 -21.34 -24.01
CA PRO A 31 11.52 -21.79 -23.18
C PRO A 31 12.06 -22.24 -21.83
N CYS A 32 11.35 -21.90 -20.75
CA CYS A 32 11.66 -22.44 -19.44
C CYS A 32 10.41 -22.90 -18.69
N GLN A 33 10.60 -23.93 -17.86
CA GLN A 33 9.58 -24.40 -16.94
C GLN A 33 9.71 -23.67 -15.61
N GLY A 34 8.58 -23.29 -15.03
CA GLY A 34 8.60 -22.64 -13.75
C GLY A 34 7.21 -22.23 -13.28
N ARG A 35 7.21 -21.43 -12.22
CA ARG A 35 5.99 -21.01 -11.54
C ARG A 35 6.05 -19.54 -11.20
N TYR A 36 4.90 -18.91 -11.32
CA TYR A 36 4.62 -17.52 -10.99
C TYR A 36 3.35 -17.47 -10.12
N LEU A 37 2.99 -16.28 -9.65
CA LEU A 37 1.69 -16.05 -9.01
C LEU A 37 0.73 -15.37 -10.00
N VAL A 38 -0.51 -15.82 -10.00
CA VAL A 38 -1.64 -15.16 -10.65
C VAL A 38 -2.40 -14.38 -9.57
N LEU A 39 -2.45 -13.06 -9.73
CA LEU A 39 -3.32 -12.21 -8.94
C LEU A 39 -4.62 -11.97 -9.71
N LYS A 40 -5.71 -12.52 -9.17
CA LYS A 40 -7.07 -12.31 -9.68
C LYS A 40 -7.76 -11.28 -8.79
N ARG A 41 -8.07 -10.10 -9.35
CA ARG A 41 -8.75 -9.03 -8.60
C ARG A 41 -10.07 -9.53 -8.04
N GLY A 42 -10.36 -9.22 -6.79
CA GLY A 42 -11.57 -9.71 -6.10
C GLY A 42 -11.53 -11.19 -5.68
N GLU A 43 -10.61 -12.01 -6.19
CA GLU A 43 -10.58 -13.45 -5.93
C GLU A 43 -9.38 -13.91 -5.09
N GLY A 44 -8.22 -13.27 -5.22
CA GLY A 44 -7.02 -13.58 -4.44
C GLY A 44 -5.78 -13.92 -5.28
N VAL A 45 -4.84 -14.66 -4.67
CA VAL A 45 -3.52 -14.96 -5.24
C VAL A 45 -3.32 -16.47 -5.32
N TYR A 46 -2.97 -16.97 -6.51
CA TYR A 46 -2.90 -18.40 -6.81
C TYR A 46 -1.61 -18.73 -7.57
N PRO A 47 -1.06 -19.95 -7.45
CA PRO A 47 0.08 -20.35 -8.26
C PRO A 47 -0.34 -20.55 -9.72
N GLY A 48 0.55 -20.23 -10.65
CA GLY A 48 0.42 -20.52 -12.07
C GLY A 48 1.74 -21.05 -12.63
N SER A 49 1.66 -21.84 -13.70
CA SER A 49 2.81 -22.42 -14.39
C SER A 49 2.61 -22.53 -15.90
N ALA A 50 1.46 -22.10 -16.41
CA ALA A 50 1.16 -22.14 -17.83
C ALA A 50 1.98 -21.08 -18.58
N SER A 51 2.22 -21.31 -19.87
CA SER A 51 2.77 -20.28 -20.74
C SER A 51 1.78 -19.13 -20.89
N VAL A 52 2.26 -17.90 -20.82
CA VAL A 52 1.44 -16.70 -20.95
C VAL A 52 1.91 -15.83 -22.11
N GLU A 53 0.98 -15.08 -22.70
CA GLU A 53 1.25 -14.10 -23.76
C GLU A 53 1.27 -12.65 -23.23
N GLU A 54 1.22 -12.44 -21.91
CA GLU A 54 1.13 -11.10 -21.32
C GLU A 54 2.43 -10.28 -21.52
N SER A 55 2.29 -9.05 -22.02
CA SER A 55 3.39 -8.07 -22.08
C SER A 55 3.62 -7.34 -20.76
N VAL A 56 2.70 -7.43 -19.80
CA VAL A 56 2.79 -6.71 -18.52
C VAL A 56 2.68 -7.68 -17.35
N PHE A 57 3.65 -7.62 -16.45
CA PHE A 57 3.64 -8.41 -15.22
C PHE A 57 4.20 -7.59 -14.06
N TYR A 58 4.19 -8.15 -12.86
CA TYR A 58 4.71 -7.49 -11.67
C TYR A 58 5.86 -8.28 -11.06
N VAL A 59 6.77 -7.57 -10.40
CA VAL A 59 7.81 -8.18 -9.55
C VAL A 59 7.56 -7.73 -8.13
N ALA A 60 7.43 -8.71 -7.22
CA ALA A 60 7.19 -8.54 -5.79
C ALA A 60 8.32 -9.20 -4.98
N ALA A 61 9.56 -8.93 -5.38
CA ALA A 61 10.78 -9.31 -4.69
C ALA A 61 11.49 -8.02 -4.24
N GLY A 62 11.04 -7.45 -3.11
CA GLY A 62 11.45 -6.11 -2.68
C GLY A 62 10.38 -5.06 -3.02
N PHE A 63 10.79 -3.85 -3.41
CA PHE A 63 9.85 -2.82 -3.86
C PHE A 63 9.02 -3.35 -5.04
N PRO A 64 7.67 -3.25 -5.01
CA PRO A 64 6.83 -3.77 -6.06
C PRO A 64 7.06 -2.97 -7.34
N LYS A 65 7.35 -3.65 -8.44
CA LYS A 65 7.56 -3.05 -9.76
C LYS A 65 6.52 -3.57 -10.73
N ARG A 66 5.98 -2.68 -11.56
CA ARG A 66 5.28 -3.08 -12.79
C ARG A 66 6.34 -3.18 -13.89
N VAL A 67 6.35 -4.29 -14.60
CA VAL A 67 7.29 -4.57 -15.69
C VAL A 67 6.51 -4.70 -16.97
N GLU A 68 6.98 -4.01 -18.00
CA GLU A 68 6.41 -4.04 -19.34
C GLU A 68 7.48 -4.52 -20.33
N LEU A 69 7.13 -5.56 -21.09
CA LEU A 69 7.94 -6.12 -22.15
C LEU A 69 7.48 -5.50 -23.47
N SER A 70 8.31 -4.64 -24.04
CA SER A 70 8.07 -4.02 -25.34
C SER A 70 9.32 -4.16 -26.21
N ASN A 71 9.16 -4.69 -27.43
CA ASN A 71 10.24 -4.88 -28.40
C ASN A 71 11.48 -5.60 -27.83
N GLY A 72 11.27 -6.60 -26.98
CA GLY A 72 12.37 -7.36 -26.34
C GLY A 72 13.08 -6.63 -25.20
N THR A 73 12.64 -5.43 -24.84
CA THR A 73 13.17 -4.64 -23.72
C THR A 73 12.19 -4.66 -22.56
N LEU A 74 12.73 -4.79 -21.33
CA LEU A 74 11.96 -4.70 -20.10
C LEU A 74 12.05 -3.27 -19.55
N THR A 75 10.92 -2.60 -19.41
CA THR A 75 10.82 -1.31 -18.72
C THR A 75 10.14 -1.53 -17.37
N THR A 76 10.56 -0.77 -16.35
CA THR A 76 10.03 -0.90 -14.99
C THR A 76 9.47 0.42 -14.50
N SER A 77 8.28 0.38 -13.89
CA SER A 77 7.65 1.52 -13.22
C SER A 77 7.20 1.13 -11.80
N ASP A 78 6.65 2.10 -11.07
CA ASP A 78 6.00 1.84 -9.78
C ASP A 78 4.98 0.71 -9.90
N GLY A 79 5.01 -0.21 -8.93
CA GLY A 79 4.14 -1.38 -8.88
C GLY A 79 3.13 -1.38 -7.73
N LEU A 80 2.92 -0.27 -7.02
CA LEU A 80 1.97 -0.21 -5.91
C LEU A 80 0.52 -0.51 -6.38
N SER A 81 0.24 -0.27 -7.66
CA SER A 81 -1.02 -0.66 -8.34
C SER A 81 -1.32 -2.16 -8.27
N LEU A 82 -0.33 -3.00 -7.96
CA LEU A 82 -0.50 -4.43 -7.67
C LEU A 82 -1.55 -4.68 -6.57
N PHE A 83 -1.65 -3.77 -5.60
CA PHE A 83 -2.53 -3.90 -4.44
C PHE A 83 -3.91 -3.28 -4.64
N ARG A 84 -4.23 -2.79 -5.84
CA ARG A 84 -5.57 -2.28 -6.19
C ARG A 84 -6.53 -3.44 -6.50
N GLY A 85 -7.64 -3.50 -5.78
CA GLY A 85 -8.62 -4.61 -5.86
C GLY A 85 -8.06 -5.93 -5.32
N PHE A 86 -7.15 -5.84 -4.34
CA PHE A 86 -6.42 -6.98 -3.78
C PHE A 86 -7.21 -7.65 -2.67
N VAL A 87 -7.50 -8.94 -2.84
CA VAL A 87 -8.16 -9.77 -1.83
C VAL A 87 -7.15 -10.69 -1.17
N LYS A 88 -7.18 -10.74 0.17
CA LYS A 88 -6.29 -11.59 0.96
C LYS A 88 -6.78 -13.03 1.04
N ARG A 89 -6.71 -13.72 -0.09
CA ARG A 89 -7.07 -15.14 -0.23
C ARG A 89 -5.97 -15.88 -0.99
N GLY A 90 -5.79 -17.16 -0.68
CA GLY A 90 -4.71 -17.97 -1.26
C GLY A 90 -3.34 -17.50 -0.76
N LEU A 91 -2.35 -17.43 -1.67
CA LEU A 91 -0.94 -17.13 -1.39
C LEU A 91 -0.65 -15.65 -1.18
N TRP A 92 -1.60 -14.87 -0.65
CA TRP A 92 -1.49 -13.40 -0.56
C TRP A 92 -0.29 -12.93 0.27
N TRP A 93 0.15 -13.73 1.24
CA TRP A 93 1.29 -13.42 2.11
C TRP A 93 2.61 -13.29 1.34
N GLU A 94 2.73 -13.93 0.17
CA GLU A 94 3.89 -13.80 -0.71
C GLU A 94 4.06 -12.36 -1.20
N LEU A 95 2.96 -11.62 -1.35
CA LEU A 95 2.96 -10.23 -1.80
C LEU A 95 3.03 -9.22 -0.65
N ALA A 96 2.74 -9.64 0.58
CA ALA A 96 2.78 -8.77 1.75
C ALA A 96 4.17 -8.16 1.99
N ARG A 97 5.23 -8.94 1.71
CA ARG A 97 6.61 -8.45 1.82
C ARG A 97 6.88 -7.28 0.87
N ALA A 98 6.36 -7.35 -0.35
CA ALA A 98 6.52 -6.27 -1.31
C ALA A 98 5.76 -5.01 -0.89
N PHE A 99 4.56 -5.16 -0.34
CA PHE A 99 3.83 -4.03 0.24
C PHE A 99 4.64 -3.33 1.35
N ASN A 100 5.16 -4.11 2.30
CA ASN A 100 5.96 -3.57 3.40
C ASN A 100 7.25 -2.91 2.90
N ALA A 101 7.89 -3.47 1.87
CA ALA A 101 9.06 -2.85 1.24
C ALA A 101 8.74 -1.50 0.58
N ALA A 102 7.62 -1.42 -0.16
CA ALA A 102 7.12 -0.15 -0.72
C ALA A 102 6.91 0.90 0.37
N LEU A 103 6.23 0.49 1.44
CA LEU A 103 5.94 1.37 2.56
C LEU A 103 7.20 1.80 3.31
N ALA A 104 8.15 0.90 3.54
CA ALA A 104 9.42 1.22 4.20
C ALA A 104 10.26 2.21 3.37
N ILE A 105 10.36 2.01 2.06
CA ILE A 105 11.07 2.92 1.16
C ILE A 105 10.42 4.30 1.18
N TYR A 106 9.09 4.36 1.08
CA TYR A 106 8.38 5.62 1.18
C TYR A 106 8.58 6.30 2.55
N ALA A 107 8.39 5.55 3.65
CA ALA A 107 8.55 6.01 5.02
C ALA A 107 9.97 6.57 5.30
N SER A 108 11.00 6.00 4.67
CA SER A 108 12.38 6.46 4.82
C SER A 108 12.69 7.79 4.11
N ARG A 109 11.83 8.21 3.16
CA ARG A 109 12.06 9.39 2.31
C ARG A 109 11.09 10.53 2.58
N CYS A 110 9.94 10.25 3.18
CA CYS A 110 8.97 11.29 3.49
C CYS A 110 9.40 12.12 4.71
N ILE A 111 9.35 13.45 4.55
CA ILE A 111 9.41 14.39 5.68
C ILE A 111 8.03 14.41 6.36
N TYR A 112 6.97 14.47 5.55
CA TYR A 112 5.58 14.30 5.95
C TYR A 112 5.01 13.10 5.20
N CYS A 113 4.59 12.09 5.95
CA CYS A 113 4.15 10.83 5.36
C CYS A 113 2.63 10.77 5.35
N THR A 114 2.06 10.65 4.16
CA THR A 114 0.63 10.43 3.96
C THR A 114 0.38 9.08 3.29
N ALA A 115 -0.69 8.40 3.71
CA ALA A 115 -1.21 7.21 3.06
C ALA A 115 -2.73 7.27 3.02
N TYR A 116 -3.27 6.84 1.89
CA TYR A 116 -4.68 6.58 1.67
C TYR A 116 -4.88 5.09 1.48
N ILE A 117 -5.77 4.48 2.25
CA ILE A 117 -6.19 3.08 2.09
C ILE A 117 -7.71 3.02 2.11
N GLU A 118 -8.31 2.47 1.06
CA GLU A 118 -9.71 2.08 1.07
C GLU A 118 -9.81 0.56 1.10
N ALA A 119 -10.38 0.01 2.18
CA ALA A 119 -10.38 -1.42 2.41
C ALA A 119 -11.59 -1.92 3.21
N VAL A 120 -11.89 -3.20 3.07
CA VAL A 120 -12.81 -3.94 3.94
C VAL A 120 -12.03 -4.49 5.12
N PHE A 121 -12.61 -4.31 6.31
CA PHE A 121 -12.07 -4.80 7.57
C PHE A 121 -13.11 -5.69 8.25
N LYS A 122 -12.66 -6.75 8.94
CA LYS A 122 -13.56 -7.62 9.70
C LYS A 122 -14.28 -6.88 10.84
N SER A 123 -13.60 -5.89 11.40
CA SER A 123 -14.11 -5.02 12.46
C SER A 123 -13.59 -3.61 12.22
N ARG A 124 -14.21 -2.60 12.84
CA ARG A 124 -13.73 -1.22 12.77
C ARG A 124 -12.27 -1.17 13.26
N PRO A 125 -11.32 -0.68 12.44
CA PRO A 125 -9.93 -0.60 12.86
C PRO A 125 -9.78 0.31 14.09
N ARG A 126 -9.03 -0.16 15.08
CA ARG A 126 -8.62 0.62 16.24
C ARG A 126 -7.11 0.77 16.19
N LEU A 127 -6.64 1.91 15.70
CA LEU A 127 -5.21 2.23 15.67
C LEU A 127 -4.86 2.98 16.95
N GLN A 128 -3.93 2.43 17.73
CA GLN A 128 -3.30 3.15 18.83
C GLN A 128 -2.12 3.92 18.25
N LEU A 129 -2.33 5.20 17.99
CA LEU A 129 -1.32 6.06 17.39
C LEU A 129 -0.60 6.84 18.48
N GLY A 130 0.72 6.97 18.33
CA GLY A 130 1.51 7.88 19.14
C GLY A 130 1.33 9.34 18.73
N ASN A 131 1.90 10.25 19.52
CA ASN A 131 1.88 11.68 19.21
C ASN A 131 2.49 11.97 17.83
N GLY A 132 1.87 12.89 17.09
CA GLY A 132 2.36 13.31 15.77
C GLY A 132 1.97 12.39 14.60
N VAL A 133 1.09 11.41 14.83
CA VAL A 133 0.44 10.63 13.77
C VAL A 133 -1.06 10.64 13.99
N VAL A 134 -1.82 10.92 12.94
CA VAL A 134 -3.28 10.91 12.94
C VAL A 134 -3.75 9.93 11.88
N ALA A 135 -4.78 9.15 12.23
CA ALA A 135 -5.55 8.39 11.24
C ALA A 135 -7.01 8.80 11.32
N SER A 136 -7.56 9.26 10.20
CA SER A 136 -9.01 9.40 10.03
C SER A 136 -9.57 8.11 9.47
N LEU A 137 -10.69 7.65 10.03
CA LEU A 137 -11.43 6.50 9.54
C LEU A 137 -12.87 6.88 9.24
N GLU A 138 -13.23 6.76 7.98
CA GLU A 138 -14.57 7.05 7.47
C GLU A 138 -15.19 5.77 6.93
N LYS A 139 -16.46 5.51 7.28
CA LYS A 139 -17.19 4.36 6.74
C LYS A 139 -17.67 4.71 5.33
N THR A 140 -17.41 3.84 4.36
CA THR A 140 -17.88 3.97 2.98
C THR A 140 -18.86 2.86 2.63
N GLN A 141 -19.48 2.92 1.45
CA GLN A 141 -20.32 1.82 0.94
C GLN A 141 -19.51 0.54 0.73
N ARG A 142 -18.20 0.66 0.47
CA ARG A 142 -17.29 -0.45 0.14
C ARG A 142 -16.47 -0.95 1.32
N GLY A 143 -16.63 -0.38 2.52
CA GLY A 143 -15.88 -0.74 3.71
C GLY A 143 -15.52 0.48 4.55
N TYR A 144 -14.23 0.68 4.79
CA TYR A 144 -13.70 1.86 5.45
C TYR A 144 -12.60 2.49 4.61
N ARG A 145 -12.61 3.81 4.61
CA ARG A 145 -11.53 4.66 4.13
C ARG A 145 -10.69 5.07 5.32
N ALA A 146 -9.40 4.79 5.26
CA ALA A 146 -8.42 5.21 6.24
C ALA A 146 -7.42 6.16 5.59
N VAL A 147 -7.25 7.33 6.19
CA VAL A 147 -6.22 8.30 5.81
C VAL A 147 -5.25 8.40 6.98
N VAL A 148 -3.99 8.06 6.77
CA VAL A 148 -2.93 8.12 7.79
C VAL A 148 -1.97 9.24 7.42
N ILE A 149 -1.68 10.10 8.39
CA ILE A 149 -0.80 11.27 8.23
C ILE A 149 0.17 11.29 9.40
N SER A 150 1.46 11.44 9.14
CA SER A 150 2.46 11.70 10.16
C SER A 150 3.23 12.98 9.92
N GLY A 151 3.48 13.70 11.02
CA GLY A 151 4.44 14.80 11.04
C GLY A 151 5.90 14.31 10.95
N PRO A 152 6.85 15.25 10.93
CA PRO A 152 8.27 14.95 10.78
C PRO A 152 8.83 14.08 11.91
N GLY A 153 9.74 13.18 11.57
CA GLY A 153 10.40 12.28 12.53
C GLY A 153 9.49 11.18 13.11
N ARG A 154 8.31 10.95 12.53
CA ARG A 154 7.33 9.94 12.99
C ARG A 154 7.05 8.85 11.94
N SER A 155 7.94 8.68 10.96
CA SER A 155 7.76 7.73 9.85
C SER A 155 7.67 6.27 10.29
N ASP A 156 8.28 5.87 11.41
CA ASP A 156 8.14 4.51 11.94
C ASP A 156 6.75 4.21 12.49
N VAL A 157 6.13 5.18 13.18
CA VAL A 157 4.74 5.06 13.69
C VAL A 157 3.76 5.06 12.51
N PHE A 158 4.03 5.88 11.49
CA PHE A 158 3.29 5.86 10.24
C PHE A 158 3.35 4.49 9.55
N LYS A 159 4.57 3.96 9.35
CA LYS A 159 4.80 2.65 8.75
C LYS A 159 4.01 1.59 9.52
N TRP A 160 4.15 1.54 10.83
CA TRP A 160 3.43 0.58 11.68
C TRP A 160 1.90 0.69 11.53
N ALA A 161 1.36 1.91 11.47
CA ALA A 161 -0.07 2.13 11.33
C ALA A 161 -0.61 1.62 9.97
N VAL A 162 0.10 1.92 8.89
CA VAL A 162 -0.27 1.49 7.53
C VAL A 162 -0.09 -0.03 7.36
N GLU A 163 0.99 -0.62 7.90
CA GLU A 163 1.18 -2.08 7.93
C GLU A 163 0.08 -2.76 8.74
N THR A 164 -0.34 -2.16 9.86
CA THR A 164 -1.42 -2.69 10.69
C THR A 164 -2.73 -2.69 9.91
N LEU A 165 -3.10 -1.57 9.27
CA LEU A 165 -4.28 -1.47 8.40
C LEU A 165 -4.22 -2.49 7.27
N PHE A 166 -3.08 -2.59 6.58
CA PHE A 166 -2.88 -3.60 5.57
C PHE A 166 -3.16 -4.97 6.18
N ARG A 167 -2.45 -5.39 7.24
CA ARG A 167 -2.56 -6.71 7.89
C ARG A 167 -3.99 -7.09 8.24
N ILE A 168 -4.76 -6.21 8.88
CA ILE A 168 -6.12 -6.49 9.37
C ILE A 168 -7.21 -6.37 8.29
N SER A 169 -6.90 -5.77 7.14
CA SER A 169 -7.82 -5.74 5.99
C SER A 169 -8.02 -7.14 5.38
N THR A 170 -9.19 -7.37 4.80
CA THR A 170 -9.52 -8.58 4.02
C THR A 170 -9.51 -8.32 2.53
N HIS A 171 -9.93 -7.12 2.13
CA HIS A 171 -9.97 -6.66 0.74
C HIS A 171 -9.49 -5.21 0.69
N ILE A 172 -8.50 -4.93 -0.15
CA ILE A 172 -7.98 -3.59 -0.41
C ILE A 172 -8.52 -3.14 -1.77
N HIS A 173 -9.37 -2.13 -1.78
CA HIS A 173 -9.90 -1.55 -3.01
C HIS A 173 -8.84 -0.64 -3.64
N GLU A 174 -8.19 0.17 -2.82
CA GLU A 174 -7.20 1.15 -3.25
C GLU A 174 -6.19 1.43 -2.15
N VAL A 175 -4.95 1.68 -2.57
CA VAL A 175 -3.87 2.15 -1.69
C VAL A 175 -2.99 3.14 -2.45
N THR A 176 -2.72 4.27 -1.81
CA THR A 176 -1.88 5.34 -2.35
C THR A 176 -0.96 5.85 -1.24
N LEU A 177 0.32 5.93 -1.52
CA LEU A 177 1.30 6.62 -0.67
C LEU A 177 1.56 8.01 -1.24
N GLY A 178 1.76 9.01 -0.39
CA GLY A 178 1.96 10.39 -0.84
C GLY A 178 0.68 11.08 -1.29
N ALA A 179 -0.48 10.62 -0.83
CA ALA A 179 -1.75 11.27 -1.13
C ALA A 179 -1.78 12.71 -0.61
N THR A 180 -2.26 13.64 -1.43
CA THR A 180 -2.49 15.04 -1.04
C THR A 180 -3.70 15.12 -0.12
N VAL A 181 -3.47 15.46 1.14
CA VAL A 181 -4.51 15.52 2.18
C VAL A 181 -4.31 16.75 3.06
N ASP A 182 -5.41 17.37 3.46
CA ASP A 182 -5.37 18.46 4.43
C ASP A 182 -4.92 17.90 5.78
N ALA A 183 -3.69 18.20 6.17
CA ALA A 183 -3.15 17.73 7.44
C ALA A 183 -3.79 18.55 8.59
N PRO A 184 -4.37 17.90 9.62
CA PRO A 184 -4.94 18.63 10.73
C PRO A 184 -3.86 19.43 11.47
N LEU A 185 -4.18 20.69 11.83
CA LEU A 185 -3.26 21.62 12.50
C LEU A 185 -2.61 21.04 13.77
N SER A 186 -3.30 20.13 14.46
CA SER A 186 -2.79 19.43 15.64
C SER A 186 -1.52 18.62 15.40
N LEU A 187 -1.19 18.27 14.15
CA LEU A 187 0.08 17.63 13.80
C LEU A 187 1.28 18.57 13.87
N TYR A 188 1.04 19.88 13.82
CA TYR A 188 2.08 20.92 13.83
C TYR A 188 2.24 21.57 15.20
N LEU A 189 1.28 21.37 16.10
CA LEU A 189 1.33 21.92 17.45
C LEU A 189 2.17 21.01 18.35
N PRO A 190 3.07 21.56 19.17
CA PRO A 190 3.77 20.77 20.18
C PRO A 190 2.73 20.12 21.12
N PRO A 191 3.00 18.90 21.62
CA PRO A 191 2.09 18.25 22.56
C PRO A 191 1.85 19.20 23.72
N ALA A 192 0.58 19.43 24.07
CA ALA A 192 0.22 20.28 25.19
C ALA A 192 1.04 19.86 26.41
N ARG A 193 1.80 20.79 26.99
CA ARG A 193 2.54 20.50 28.23
C ARG A 193 1.53 19.95 29.23
N PRO A 194 1.82 18.82 29.89
CA PRO A 194 0.98 18.38 30.99
C PRO A 194 0.85 19.56 31.96
N ALA A 195 -0.39 19.94 32.27
CA ALA A 195 -0.64 21.00 33.24
C ALA A 195 0.11 20.62 34.53
N PRO A 196 0.79 21.56 35.21
CA PRO A 196 1.30 21.30 36.55
C PRO A 196 0.14 20.75 37.38
N ALA A 197 0.40 19.69 38.15
CA ALA A 197 -0.60 19.07 39.01
C ALA A 197 -1.06 20.10 40.06
N GLY A 198 -2.09 20.86 39.70
CA GLY A 198 -2.59 21.98 40.47
C GLY A 198 -4.03 22.26 40.05
N GLU A 199 -4.92 22.03 41.00
CA GLU A 199 -6.35 22.39 41.04
C GLU A 199 -7.29 21.75 40.01
N ARG A 200 -7.99 20.73 40.51
CA ARG A 200 -9.31 20.32 40.04
C ARG A 200 -10.29 21.49 40.21
N THR A 201 -10.55 22.24 39.15
CA THR A 201 -11.80 23.01 39.01
C THR A 201 -12.55 22.49 37.80
N GLY A 202 -13.78 22.03 38.06
CA GLY A 202 -14.65 21.41 37.07
C GLY A 202 -14.95 22.34 35.89
N ALA A 203 -14.73 21.83 34.68
CA ALA A 203 -15.28 22.41 33.46
C ALA A 203 -15.50 21.28 32.46
N GLY A 204 -16.71 21.26 31.88
CA GLY A 204 -17.30 20.14 31.17
C GLY A 204 -16.45 19.57 30.02
N LYS A 205 -16.66 18.27 29.79
CA LYS A 205 -16.20 17.51 28.61
C LYS A 205 -16.58 18.25 27.32
N ARG A 206 -15.67 19.03 26.76
CA ARG A 206 -15.68 19.33 25.33
C ARG A 206 -15.06 18.14 24.62
N GLN A 207 -15.92 17.26 24.11
CA GLN A 207 -15.54 16.32 23.05
C GLN A 207 -15.07 17.15 21.85
N LEU A 208 -13.76 17.12 21.57
CA LEU A 208 -13.25 17.55 20.28
C LEU A 208 -13.81 16.60 19.23
N ILE A 209 -14.86 17.04 18.56
CA ILE A 209 -15.37 16.42 17.34
C ILE A 209 -14.29 16.66 16.28
N ALA A 210 -13.48 15.65 15.99
CA ALA A 210 -12.57 15.68 14.87
C ALA A 210 -13.41 15.83 13.58
N ALA A 211 -13.24 16.94 12.87
CA ALA A 211 -13.87 17.13 11.57
C ALA A 211 -13.36 16.06 10.59
N PRO A 212 -14.21 15.57 9.67
CA PRO A 212 -13.77 14.63 8.64
C PRO A 212 -12.69 15.29 7.76
N LEU A 213 -11.58 14.57 7.56
CA LEU A 213 -10.48 15.01 6.70
C LEU A 213 -10.94 14.94 5.24
N ARG A 214 -11.09 16.10 4.60
CA ARG A 214 -11.42 16.14 3.17
C ARG A 214 -10.19 15.76 2.34
N THR A 215 -10.30 14.69 1.57
CA THR A 215 -9.38 14.43 0.45
C THR A 215 -9.73 15.39 -0.68
N LEU A 216 -8.76 16.19 -1.14
CA LEU A 216 -8.92 16.96 -2.37
C LEU A 216 -8.86 16.01 -3.56
N SER A 217 -9.97 15.90 -4.30
CA SER A 217 -10.01 15.21 -5.58
C SER A 217 -9.04 15.88 -6.55
N ALA A 218 -8.17 15.11 -7.21
CA ALA A 218 -7.31 15.62 -8.26
C ALA A 218 -8.14 16.34 -9.35
N PRO A 219 -7.67 17.46 -9.91
CA PRO A 219 -8.36 18.12 -11.02
C PRO A 219 -8.40 17.17 -12.22
N LYS A 220 -9.59 16.98 -12.79
CA LYS A 220 -9.76 16.39 -14.12
C LYS A 220 -9.12 17.36 -15.12
N ILE A 221 -7.92 17.05 -15.58
CA ILE A 221 -7.38 17.66 -16.78
C ILE A 221 -8.13 17.00 -17.95
N SER A 222 -9.17 17.67 -18.43
CA SER A 222 -9.72 17.41 -19.75
C SER A 222 -8.67 17.85 -20.77
N ALA A 223 -8.06 16.89 -21.47
CA ALA A 223 -7.37 17.19 -22.71
C ALA A 223 -8.43 17.51 -23.77
N VAL A 224 -8.32 18.71 -24.33
CA VAL A 224 -8.80 19.06 -25.68
C VAL A 224 -7.62 18.88 -26.61
#